data_AF-A0AA40HMS0-F1
#
_entry.id   AF-A0AA40HMS0-F1
#
_cell.length_a   1.000
_cell.length_b   1.000
_cell.length_c   1.000
_cell.angle_alpha   90.00
_cell.angle_beta   90.00
_cell.angle_gamma   90.00
#
_symmetry.space_group_name_H-M   'P 1'
#
loop_
_entity.id
_entity.type
_entity.pdbx_description
1 polymer ?
#
loop_
_entity_poly.entity_id
_entity_poly.type
_entity_poly.pdbx_seq_one_letter_code
_entity_poly.pdbx_strand_id
1 'polypeptide(L)'
;MEALEETWRNLQKIIKERELELQKEQRRQEENDKLRQEFAQHANAFHQWIQETRTYLLDGIAYRRVIRVYQYEVGDDLSGRSCMVEESGTLESQLEATKRKHQEIRAMRSQLKKIEDLGAAMEEALILDNKYTEHSTVGLAQQWDQLDQLGMRMQHNLEQQIQARNTTGVTEEALKEFSMMFKHFDKDKSGRLNHQEFKSCLRSLGYDLPMVEEGEPDPEFEAILGHCGSKQVSLREAVGLALPTPPSCSLHLPPPPPRDGHVSLQEYMAFMISRETENVKSSEEIESAFRALSSEGKPYVTKEELYQNLTREQADYCVSHMKPYVDGKGRELPTAFDYVEFTRSLFVN
;
A
#
# COMPACT_ATOMS: atom_id res chain seq x y z
N MET A 1 -65.80 -34.92 55.26
CA MET A 1 -64.37 -35.25 55.48
C MET A 1 -63.69 -35.67 54.17
N GLU A 2 -64.30 -36.52 53.35
CA GLU A 2 -63.71 -36.97 52.06
C GLU A 2 -63.26 -35.85 51.10
N ALA A 3 -64.06 -34.80 50.90
CA ALA A 3 -63.69 -33.67 50.05
C ALA A 3 -62.43 -32.90 50.54
N LEU A 4 -62.19 -32.87 51.85
CA LEU A 4 -60.99 -32.26 52.45
C LEU A 4 -59.76 -33.16 52.22
N GLU A 5 -59.92 -34.48 52.31
CA GLU A 5 -58.83 -35.43 52.04
C GLU A 5 -58.47 -35.49 50.55
N GLU A 6 -59.44 -35.34 49.66
CA GLU A 6 -59.21 -35.25 48.21
C GLU A 6 -58.50 -33.95 47.84
N THR A 7 -58.95 -32.81 48.37
CA THR A 7 -58.26 -31.52 48.14
C THR A 7 -56.84 -31.52 48.71
N TRP A 8 -56.61 -32.11 49.89
CA TRP A 8 -55.28 -32.29 50.46
C TRP A 8 -54.36 -33.14 49.55
N ARG A 9 -54.85 -34.28 49.03
CA ARG A 9 -54.09 -35.12 48.10
C ARG A 9 -53.76 -34.38 46.80
N ASN A 10 -54.72 -33.62 46.26
CA ASN A 10 -54.51 -32.79 45.08
C ASN A 10 -53.45 -31.71 45.32
N LEU A 11 -53.47 -31.05 46.47
CA LEU A 11 -52.47 -30.04 46.84
C LEU A 11 -51.06 -30.64 46.95
N GLN A 12 -50.91 -31.82 47.58
CA GLN A 12 -49.63 -32.53 47.61
C GLN A 12 -49.11 -32.91 46.22
N LYS A 13 -50.01 -33.29 45.30
CA LYS A 13 -49.65 -33.57 43.90
C LYS A 13 -49.16 -32.30 43.20
N ILE A 14 -49.88 -31.19 43.30
CA ILE A 14 -49.52 -29.90 42.68
C ILE A 14 -48.16 -29.41 43.21
N ILE A 15 -47.88 -29.56 44.51
CA ILE A 15 -46.59 -29.18 45.10
C ILE A 15 -45.45 -29.97 44.44
N LYS A 16 -45.58 -31.29 44.31
CA LYS A 16 -44.56 -32.13 43.65
C LYS A 16 -44.36 -31.78 42.17
N GLU A 17 -45.45 -31.52 41.46
CA GLU A 17 -45.40 -31.07 40.06
C GLU A 17 -44.68 -29.73 39.95
N ARG A 18 -44.97 -28.79 40.86
CA ARG A 18 -44.33 -27.47 40.89
C ARG A 18 -42.84 -27.55 41.24
N GLU A 19 -42.45 -28.38 42.19
CA GLU A 19 -41.04 -28.62 42.52
C GLU A 19 -40.27 -29.14 41.31
N LEU A 20 -40.87 -30.06 40.54
CA LEU A 20 -40.26 -30.57 39.30
C LEU A 20 -40.10 -29.47 38.24
N GLU A 21 -41.12 -28.63 38.05
CA GLU A 21 -41.04 -27.47 37.13
C GLU A 21 -39.94 -26.49 37.54
N LEU A 22 -39.85 -26.16 38.84
CA LEU A 22 -38.82 -25.27 39.36
C LEU A 22 -37.41 -25.84 39.15
N GLN A 23 -37.22 -27.16 39.34
CA GLN A 23 -35.94 -27.81 39.06
C GLN A 23 -35.57 -27.83 37.57
N LYS A 24 -36.57 -27.89 36.67
CA LYS A 24 -36.32 -27.80 35.22
C LYS A 24 -35.93 -26.38 34.83
N GLU A 25 -36.63 -25.38 35.35
CA GLU A 25 -36.32 -23.98 35.08
C GLU A 25 -34.97 -23.59 35.67
N GLN A 26 -34.63 -24.04 36.88
CA GLN A 26 -33.31 -23.81 37.48
C GLN A 26 -32.18 -24.34 36.59
N ARG A 27 -32.31 -25.58 36.09
CA ARG A 27 -31.33 -26.16 35.15
C ARG A 27 -31.22 -25.36 33.87
N ARG A 28 -32.34 -24.92 33.30
CA ARG A 28 -32.35 -24.06 32.12
C ARG A 28 -31.61 -22.74 32.37
N GLN A 29 -31.80 -22.13 33.53
CA GLN A 29 -31.10 -20.89 33.89
C GLN A 29 -29.58 -21.12 34.07
N GLU A 30 -29.18 -22.25 34.65
CA GLU A 30 -27.76 -22.64 34.77
C GLU A 30 -27.11 -22.87 33.40
N GLU A 31 -27.79 -23.57 32.49
CA GLU A 31 -27.33 -23.78 31.11
C GLU A 31 -27.24 -22.46 30.32
N ASN A 32 -28.23 -21.58 30.49
CA ASN A 32 -28.24 -20.25 29.87
C ASN A 32 -27.09 -19.36 30.39
N ASP A 33 -26.83 -19.37 31.70
CA ASP A 33 -25.72 -18.61 32.27
C ASP A 33 -24.37 -19.15 31.79
N LYS A 34 -24.24 -20.47 31.66
CA LYS A 34 -23.06 -21.10 31.07
C LYS A 34 -22.83 -20.66 29.62
N LEU A 35 -23.87 -20.65 28.78
CA LEU A 35 -23.78 -20.14 27.41
C LEU A 35 -23.33 -18.67 27.36
N ARG A 36 -23.86 -17.82 28.25
CA ARG A 36 -23.44 -16.41 28.37
C ARG A 36 -21.95 -16.30 28.70
N GLN A 37 -21.45 -17.09 29.64
CA GLN A 37 -20.04 -17.09 30.02
C GLN A 37 -19.13 -17.58 28.88
N GLU A 38 -19.50 -18.66 28.20
CA GLU A 38 -18.72 -19.20 27.07
C GLU A 38 -18.63 -18.21 25.91
N PHE A 39 -19.76 -17.59 25.54
CA PHE A 39 -19.76 -16.54 24.52
C PHE A 39 -18.86 -15.36 24.94
N ALA A 40 -19.03 -14.87 26.17
CA ALA A 40 -18.26 -13.71 26.66
C ALA A 40 -16.75 -13.98 26.71
N GLN A 41 -16.35 -15.18 27.12
CA GLN A 41 -14.94 -15.57 27.13
C GLN A 41 -14.34 -15.49 25.72
N HIS A 42 -15.02 -16.05 24.72
CA HIS A 42 -14.56 -16.02 23.33
C HIS A 42 -14.61 -14.61 22.73
N ALA A 43 -15.70 -13.88 22.97
CA ALA A 43 -15.89 -12.51 22.49
C ALA A 43 -14.83 -11.55 23.01
N ASN A 44 -14.58 -11.54 24.33
CA ASN A 44 -13.60 -10.65 24.96
C ASN A 44 -12.17 -10.97 24.51
N ALA A 45 -11.80 -12.26 24.45
CA ALA A 45 -10.48 -12.68 23.99
C ALA A 45 -10.25 -12.31 22.52
N PHE A 46 -11.25 -12.52 21.66
CA PHE A 46 -11.16 -12.20 20.24
C PHE A 46 -11.09 -10.68 20.02
N HIS A 47 -11.89 -9.89 20.75
CA HIS A 47 -11.81 -8.44 20.71
C HIS A 47 -10.42 -7.93 21.08
N GLN A 48 -9.85 -8.41 22.17
CA GLN A 48 -8.50 -8.03 22.60
C GLN A 48 -7.48 -8.35 21.52
N TRP A 49 -7.54 -9.55 20.93
CA TRP A 49 -6.65 -9.94 19.84
C TRP A 49 -6.79 -9.05 18.60
N ILE A 50 -8.01 -8.64 18.24
CA ILE A 50 -8.24 -7.67 17.15
C ILE A 50 -7.54 -6.35 17.47
N GLN A 51 -7.72 -5.82 18.68
CA GLN A 51 -7.11 -4.54 19.08
C GLN A 51 -5.59 -4.62 19.05
N GLU A 52 -5.01 -5.66 19.66
CA GLU A 52 -3.55 -5.88 19.67
C GLU A 52 -2.99 -6.01 18.24
N THR A 53 -3.69 -6.74 17.37
CA THR A 53 -3.26 -6.93 15.98
C THR A 53 -3.38 -5.66 15.16
N ARG A 54 -4.47 -4.88 15.35
CA ARG A 54 -4.65 -3.57 14.72
C ARG A 54 -3.54 -2.62 15.15
N THR A 55 -3.27 -2.57 16.45
CA THR A 55 -2.19 -1.78 17.06
C THR A 55 -0.85 -2.20 16.46
N TYR A 56 -0.51 -3.48 16.40
CA TYR A 56 0.72 -3.98 15.75
C TYR A 56 0.87 -3.51 14.28
N LEU A 57 -0.19 -3.62 13.48
CA LEU A 57 -0.17 -3.20 12.07
C LEU A 57 0.02 -1.68 11.91
N LEU A 58 -0.62 -0.87 12.76
CA LEU A 58 -0.49 0.58 12.73
C LEU A 58 0.83 1.06 13.35
N ASP A 59 1.30 0.39 14.40
CA ASP A 59 2.49 0.74 15.17
C ASP A 59 3.80 0.38 14.47
N GLY A 60 3.80 -0.61 13.58
CA GLY A 60 4.88 -0.80 12.61
C GLY A 60 5.21 0.48 11.82
N ILE A 61 4.23 1.39 11.70
CA ILE A 61 4.37 2.72 11.09
C ILE A 61 4.42 3.84 12.16
N ALA A 62 3.67 3.70 13.28
CA ALA A 62 3.40 4.79 14.23
C ALA A 62 4.25 4.84 15.52
N TYR A 63 4.87 3.74 15.98
CA TYR A 63 5.63 3.75 17.25
C TYR A 63 6.92 4.58 17.21
N ARG A 64 7.38 4.96 16.01
CA ARG A 64 8.48 5.91 15.86
C ARG A 64 8.10 7.35 16.25
N ARG A 65 6.81 7.70 16.30
CA ARG A 65 6.34 9.07 16.61
C ARG A 65 5.85 9.24 18.04
N VAL A 66 5.33 8.20 18.69
CA VAL A 66 4.69 8.30 20.01
C VAL A 66 5.68 8.13 21.17
N ILE A 67 6.73 7.29 21.04
CA ILE A 67 7.72 7.11 22.12
C ILE A 67 8.53 8.39 22.41
N ARG A 68 8.59 9.37 21.49
CA ARG A 68 9.31 10.65 21.73
C ARG A 68 8.47 11.72 22.45
N VAL A 69 7.16 11.53 22.61
CA VAL A 69 6.24 12.57 23.12
C VAL A 69 5.77 12.28 24.56
N TYR A 70 5.88 11.05 25.04
CA TYR A 70 5.52 10.68 26.43
C TYR A 70 6.71 10.15 27.25
N GLN A 71 7.85 10.84 27.20
CA GLN A 71 8.88 10.69 28.21
C GLN A 71 8.56 11.64 29.38
N TYR A 72 7.57 11.25 30.19
CA TYR A 72 7.43 11.75 31.56
C TYR A 72 8.01 10.68 32.49
N GLU A 73 8.95 11.11 33.33
CA GLU A 73 9.78 10.32 34.22
C GLU A 73 8.95 9.48 35.21
N VAL A 74 8.96 8.15 35.07
CA VAL A 74 8.80 7.22 36.20
C VAL A 74 9.74 6.04 35.98
N GLY A 75 10.61 5.82 36.96
CA GLY A 75 11.69 4.85 36.92
C GLY A 75 11.27 3.40 37.17
N ASP A 76 12.16 2.55 36.67
CA ASP A 76 12.45 1.14 36.98
C ASP A 76 11.42 0.03 36.75
N ASP A 77 11.97 -1.02 36.12
CA ASP A 77 11.61 -2.44 36.23
C ASP A 77 10.61 -3.08 35.25
N LEU A 78 10.79 -2.83 33.94
CA LEU A 78 10.32 -3.75 32.89
C LEU A 78 11.43 -4.03 31.85
N SER A 79 12.54 -4.57 32.36
CA SER A 79 13.60 -5.25 31.60
C SER A 79 13.12 -6.60 31.05
N GLY A 80 12.08 -6.60 30.20
CA GLY A 80 11.40 -7.85 29.83
C GLY A 80 10.83 -7.95 28.41
N ARG A 81 11.08 -7.00 27.52
CA ARG A 81 10.73 -7.14 26.09
C ARG A 81 11.51 -6.19 25.18
N SER A 82 12.84 -6.18 25.36
CA SER A 82 13.74 -5.66 24.34
C SER A 82 13.77 -6.64 23.17
N CYS A 83 12.80 -6.51 22.26
CA CYS A 83 12.92 -7.08 20.92
C CYS A 83 13.85 -6.16 20.11
N MET A 84 15.15 -6.26 20.42
CA MET A 84 16.18 -5.92 19.44
C MET A 84 16.16 -7.01 18.37
N VAL A 85 15.46 -6.75 17.27
CA VAL A 85 15.74 -7.32 15.94
C VAL A 85 15.45 -6.18 14.96
N GLU A 86 16.48 -5.37 14.70
CA GLU A 86 17.14 -5.29 13.38
C GLU A 86 16.31 -4.53 12.36
N GLU A 87 16.81 -3.33 12.03
CA GLU A 87 16.53 -2.55 10.82
C GLU A 87 15.05 -2.23 10.52
N SER A 88 14.79 -1.00 10.08
CA SER A 88 13.69 -0.82 9.13
C SER A 88 14.02 -1.69 7.92
N GLY A 89 13.57 -2.96 7.93
CA GLY A 89 13.79 -3.90 6.84
C GLY A 89 13.36 -3.27 5.52
N THR A 90 13.96 -3.73 4.43
CA THR A 90 13.60 -3.33 3.07
C THR A 90 12.08 -3.42 2.85
N LEU A 91 11.54 -2.69 1.87
CA LEU A 91 10.11 -2.72 1.55
C LEU A 91 9.60 -4.16 1.36
N GLU A 92 10.46 -5.04 0.83
CA GLU A 92 10.23 -6.47 0.68
C GLU A 92 10.08 -7.20 2.02
N SER A 93 10.95 -6.92 3.00
CA SER A 93 10.85 -7.49 4.34
C SER A 93 9.58 -7.02 5.06
N GLN A 94 9.20 -5.76 4.89
CA GLN A 94 7.97 -5.20 5.46
C GLN A 94 6.73 -5.82 4.80
N LEU A 95 6.76 -6.04 3.49
CA LEU A 95 5.69 -6.71 2.76
C LEU A 95 5.53 -8.15 3.23
N GLU A 96 6.62 -8.89 3.37
CA GLU A 96 6.61 -10.27 3.86
C GLU A 96 6.05 -10.37 5.29
N ALA A 97 6.49 -9.48 6.19
CA ALA A 97 5.95 -9.41 7.56
C ALA A 97 4.45 -9.10 7.57
N THR A 98 4.01 -8.14 6.74
CA THR A 98 2.60 -7.77 6.61
C THR A 98 1.77 -8.92 6.02
N LYS A 99 2.29 -9.64 5.02
CA LYS A 99 1.66 -10.83 4.42
C LYS A 99 1.45 -11.92 5.46
N ARG A 100 2.48 -12.23 6.25
CA ARG A 100 2.39 -13.22 7.34
C ARG A 100 1.33 -12.81 8.36
N LYS A 101 1.36 -11.57 8.82
CA LYS A 101 0.37 -11.08 9.79
C LYS A 101 -1.05 -11.11 9.23
N HIS A 102 -1.23 -10.78 7.96
CA HIS A 102 -2.53 -10.88 7.30
C HIS A 102 -3.03 -12.32 7.15
N GLN A 103 -2.14 -13.29 6.91
CA GLN A 103 -2.51 -14.71 6.94
C GLN A 103 -2.98 -15.14 8.33
N GLU A 104 -2.32 -14.68 9.40
CA GLU A 104 -2.80 -14.91 10.77
C GLU A 104 -4.20 -14.31 10.98
N ILE A 105 -4.46 -13.11 10.47
CA ILE A 105 -5.78 -12.47 10.55
C ILE A 105 -6.85 -13.33 9.87
N ARG A 106 -6.56 -13.86 8.69
CA ARG A 106 -7.47 -14.75 7.97
C ARG A 106 -7.68 -16.07 8.68
N ALA A 107 -6.64 -16.64 9.31
CA ALA A 107 -6.76 -17.88 10.07
C ALA A 107 -7.70 -17.76 11.28
N MET A 108 -7.78 -16.57 11.88
CA MET A 108 -8.69 -16.29 12.99
C MET A 108 -10.18 -16.27 12.60
N ARG A 109 -10.53 -16.39 11.31
CA ARG A 109 -11.93 -16.58 10.86
C ARG A 109 -12.62 -17.77 11.52
N SER A 110 -11.87 -18.80 11.88
CA SER A 110 -12.35 -19.98 12.61
C SER A 110 -12.84 -19.63 14.03
N GLN A 111 -12.15 -18.73 14.72
CA GLN A 111 -12.57 -18.25 16.04
C GLN A 111 -13.83 -17.37 15.93
N LEU A 112 -13.89 -16.50 14.91
CA LEU A 112 -15.11 -15.74 14.63
C LEU A 112 -16.30 -16.66 14.36
N LYS A 113 -16.10 -17.76 13.61
CA LYS A 113 -17.16 -18.76 13.37
C LYS A 113 -17.68 -19.35 14.68
N LYS A 114 -16.80 -19.67 15.63
CA LYS A 114 -17.19 -20.18 16.94
C LYS A 114 -18.04 -19.16 17.73
N ILE A 115 -17.70 -17.87 17.65
CA ILE A 115 -18.49 -16.79 18.26
C ILE A 115 -19.85 -16.67 17.58
N GLU A 116 -19.91 -16.78 16.25
CA GLU A 116 -21.16 -16.79 15.49
C GLU A 116 -22.08 -17.96 15.91
N ASP A 117 -21.52 -19.16 16.07
CA ASP A 117 -22.26 -20.35 16.49
C ASP A 117 -22.77 -20.24 17.94
N LEU A 118 -21.95 -19.71 18.86
CA LEU A 118 -22.37 -19.45 20.24
C LEU A 118 -23.44 -18.34 20.31
N GLY A 119 -23.30 -17.30 19.49
CA GLY A 119 -24.31 -16.24 19.37
C GLY A 119 -25.65 -16.79 18.88
N ALA A 120 -25.64 -17.65 17.86
CA ALA A 120 -26.85 -18.32 17.37
C ALA A 120 -27.49 -19.22 18.44
N ALA A 121 -26.69 -19.96 19.21
CA ALA A 121 -27.20 -20.78 20.31
C ALA A 121 -27.83 -19.94 21.43
N MET A 122 -27.28 -18.76 21.72
CA MET A 122 -27.88 -17.80 22.65
C MET A 122 -29.22 -17.26 22.13
N GLU A 123 -29.28 -16.88 20.85
CA GLU A 123 -30.51 -16.40 20.22
C GLU A 123 -31.61 -17.48 20.21
N GLU A 124 -31.27 -18.74 19.91
CA GLU A 124 -32.19 -19.88 19.96
C GLU A 124 -32.71 -20.14 21.37
N ALA A 125 -31.87 -19.93 22.39
CA ALA A 125 -32.26 -19.98 23.80
C ALA A 125 -33.03 -18.73 24.29
N LEU A 126 -33.29 -17.75 23.40
CA LEU A 126 -33.91 -16.46 23.68
C LEU A 126 -33.13 -15.59 24.68
N ILE A 127 -31.81 -15.72 24.67
CA ILE A 127 -30.87 -14.95 25.47
C ILE A 127 -30.39 -13.74 24.64
N LEU A 128 -30.88 -12.55 24.97
CA LEU A 128 -30.59 -11.33 24.20
C LEU A 128 -29.53 -10.44 24.85
N ASP A 129 -29.40 -10.50 26.16
CA ASP A 129 -28.43 -9.73 26.93
C ASP A 129 -27.28 -10.63 27.40
N ASN A 130 -26.11 -10.06 27.66
CA ASN A 130 -25.01 -10.79 28.30
C ASN A 130 -24.31 -9.87 29.30
N LYS A 131 -24.40 -10.21 30.59
CA LYS A 131 -23.77 -9.42 31.67
C LYS A 131 -22.24 -9.53 31.71
N TYR A 132 -21.65 -10.46 30.97
CA TYR A 132 -20.22 -10.76 30.99
C TYR A 132 -19.44 -10.14 29.82
N THR A 133 -20.13 -9.56 28.84
CA THR A 133 -19.49 -8.88 27.70
C THR A 133 -20.41 -7.82 27.11
N GLU A 134 -19.82 -6.72 26.64
CA GLU A 134 -20.52 -5.68 25.88
C GLU A 134 -20.43 -5.92 24.36
N HIS A 135 -19.70 -6.95 23.93
CA HIS A 135 -19.44 -7.22 22.52
C HIS A 135 -20.54 -8.09 21.92
N SER A 136 -21.06 -7.67 20.77
CA SER A 136 -22.01 -8.46 19.98
C SER A 136 -21.31 -9.22 18.86
N THR A 137 -21.89 -10.34 18.44
CA THR A 137 -21.42 -11.16 17.31
C THR A 137 -21.19 -10.31 16.06
N VAL A 138 -22.20 -9.49 15.70
CA VAL A 138 -22.15 -8.60 14.53
C VAL A 138 -21.05 -7.55 14.68
N GLY A 139 -20.90 -6.97 15.88
CA GLY A 139 -19.86 -5.97 16.15
C GLY A 139 -18.45 -6.54 15.99
N LEU A 140 -18.21 -7.76 16.49
CA LEU A 140 -16.90 -8.43 16.36
C LEU A 140 -16.60 -8.84 14.91
N ALA A 141 -17.59 -9.33 14.18
CA ALA A 141 -17.44 -9.64 12.76
C ALA A 141 -17.03 -8.40 11.96
N GLN A 142 -17.71 -7.26 12.17
CA GLN A 142 -17.37 -6.01 11.52
C GLN A 142 -15.96 -5.52 11.88
N GLN A 143 -15.55 -5.62 13.15
CA GLN A 143 -14.20 -5.23 13.57
C GLN A 143 -13.11 -6.09 12.92
N TRP A 144 -13.37 -7.40 12.77
CA TRP A 144 -12.46 -8.32 12.08
C TRP A 144 -12.39 -8.02 10.58
N ASP A 145 -13.52 -7.78 9.90
CA ASP A 145 -13.55 -7.40 8.48
C ASP A 145 -12.74 -6.11 8.22
N GLN A 146 -12.87 -5.11 9.09
CA GLN A 146 -12.08 -3.89 9.02
C GLN A 146 -10.58 -4.15 9.16
N LEU A 147 -10.19 -5.10 10.02
CA LEU A 147 -8.80 -5.47 10.24
C LEU A 147 -8.23 -6.25 9.04
N ASP A 148 -9.00 -7.17 8.45
CA ASP A 148 -8.63 -7.88 7.23
C ASP A 148 -8.42 -6.91 6.06
N GLN A 149 -9.37 -5.98 5.85
CA GLN A 149 -9.26 -4.92 4.84
C GLN A 149 -8.06 -4.00 5.07
N LEU A 150 -7.72 -3.69 6.33
CA LEU A 150 -6.50 -2.94 6.65
C LEU A 150 -5.25 -3.70 6.19
N GLY A 151 -5.16 -4.99 6.53
CA GLY A 151 -4.04 -5.84 6.11
C GLY A 151 -3.91 -5.96 4.59
N MET A 152 -5.02 -6.06 3.85
CA MET A 152 -5.00 -6.05 2.38
C MET A 152 -4.48 -4.72 1.82
N ARG A 153 -5.00 -3.59 2.32
CA ARG A 153 -4.57 -2.26 1.86
C ARG A 153 -3.09 -2.00 2.13
N MET A 154 -2.57 -2.45 3.27
CA MET A 154 -1.15 -2.32 3.61
C MET A 154 -0.26 -3.12 2.66
N GLN A 155 -0.62 -4.38 2.35
CA GLN A 155 0.12 -5.18 1.37
C GLN A 155 0.13 -4.52 0.01
N HIS A 156 -1.04 -4.09 -0.46
CA HIS A 156 -1.16 -3.44 -1.77
C HIS A 156 -0.33 -2.15 -1.83
N ASN A 157 -0.33 -1.34 -0.77
CA ASN A 157 0.46 -0.13 -0.72
C ASN A 157 1.98 -0.40 -0.79
N LEU A 158 2.46 -1.43 -0.09
CA LEU A 158 3.86 -1.85 -0.13
C LEU A 158 4.25 -2.45 -1.49
N GLU A 159 3.38 -3.27 -2.08
CA GLU A 159 3.59 -3.83 -3.42
C GLU A 159 3.68 -2.73 -4.48
N GLN A 160 2.80 -1.73 -4.41
CA GLN A 160 2.86 -0.56 -5.30
C GLN A 160 4.16 0.22 -5.13
N GLN A 161 4.66 0.40 -3.90
CA GLN A 161 5.93 1.08 -3.66
C GLN A 161 7.12 0.28 -4.23
N ILE A 162 7.13 -1.05 -4.07
CA ILE A 162 8.17 -1.92 -4.65
C ILE A 162 8.09 -1.89 -6.19
N GLN A 163 6.89 -1.95 -6.75
CA GLN A 163 6.70 -1.90 -8.20
C GLN A 163 7.13 -0.55 -8.77
N ALA A 164 6.80 0.56 -8.09
CA ALA A 164 7.33 1.87 -8.46
C ALA A 164 8.86 1.84 -8.45
N ARG A 165 9.49 1.39 -7.35
CA ARG A 165 10.97 1.28 -7.27
C ARG A 165 11.56 0.49 -8.44
N ASN A 166 10.99 -0.66 -8.78
CA ASN A 166 11.52 -1.56 -9.81
C ASN A 166 11.26 -1.07 -11.24
N THR A 167 10.13 -0.39 -11.49
CA THR A 167 9.78 0.11 -12.82
C THR A 167 10.51 1.42 -13.13
N THR A 168 10.97 2.13 -12.10
CA THR A 168 11.60 3.42 -12.28
C THR A 168 13.07 3.35 -12.68
N GLY A 169 13.76 2.20 -12.60
CA GLY A 169 15.17 2.14 -13.01
C GLY A 169 16.12 3.12 -12.27
N VAL A 170 15.62 3.84 -11.27
CA VAL A 170 16.36 4.75 -10.40
C VAL A 170 16.93 3.93 -9.25
N THR A 171 18.22 4.10 -8.98
CA THR A 171 18.93 3.39 -7.91
C THR A 171 18.41 3.79 -6.52
N GLU A 172 18.59 2.91 -5.52
CA GLU A 172 18.15 3.17 -4.14
C GLU A 172 18.85 4.41 -3.55
N GLU A 173 20.09 4.65 -3.96
CA GLU A 173 20.88 5.82 -3.62
C GLU A 173 20.24 7.11 -4.15
N ALA A 174 19.77 7.13 -5.40
CA ALA A 174 19.11 8.28 -5.98
C ALA A 174 17.75 8.58 -5.31
N LEU A 175 16.96 7.56 -4.96
CA LEU A 175 15.72 7.77 -4.19
C LEU A 175 16.00 8.29 -2.76
N LYS A 176 17.09 7.83 -2.13
CA LYS A 176 17.56 8.35 -0.84
C LYS A 176 18.02 9.80 -0.97
N GLU A 177 18.77 10.13 -2.01
CA GLU A 177 19.20 11.49 -2.31
C GLU A 177 18.00 12.44 -2.51
N PHE A 178 17.01 12.06 -3.32
CA PHE A 178 15.78 12.84 -3.50
C PHE A 178 15.05 13.06 -2.17
N SER A 179 14.92 12.00 -1.36
CA SER A 179 14.30 12.09 -0.03
C SER A 179 15.10 12.97 0.95
N MET A 180 16.43 12.94 0.88
CA MET A 180 17.30 13.78 1.71
C MET A 180 17.23 15.24 1.30
N MET A 181 17.15 15.51 -0.01
CA MET A 181 16.98 16.86 -0.54
C MET A 181 15.62 17.43 -0.19
N PHE A 182 14.53 16.67 -0.35
CA PHE A 182 13.20 17.11 0.11
C PHE A 182 13.21 17.51 1.59
N LYS A 183 13.79 16.66 2.46
CA LYS A 183 13.91 16.95 3.90
C LYS A 183 14.80 18.14 4.23
N HIS A 184 15.78 18.45 3.40
CA HIS A 184 16.65 19.61 3.60
C HIS A 184 15.91 20.93 3.38
N PHE A 185 15.01 20.94 2.39
CA PHE A 185 14.21 22.11 2.05
C PHE A 185 12.88 22.21 2.83
N ASP A 186 12.34 21.09 3.33
CA ASP A 186 11.18 21.01 4.24
C ASP A 186 11.59 21.38 5.68
N LYS A 187 11.95 22.66 5.89
CA LYS A 187 12.50 23.16 7.16
C LYS A 187 11.50 23.06 8.32
N ASP A 188 10.21 23.22 8.01
CA ASP A 188 9.12 23.16 8.98
C ASP A 188 8.62 21.73 9.23
N LYS A 189 9.13 20.73 8.47
CA LYS A 189 8.75 19.32 8.54
C LYS A 189 7.25 19.13 8.35
N SER A 190 6.64 20.00 7.54
CA SER A 190 5.23 19.93 7.19
C SER A 190 4.92 18.73 6.29
N GLY A 191 5.95 18.14 5.67
CA GLY A 191 5.80 17.07 4.68
C GLY A 191 5.35 17.60 3.31
N ARG A 192 5.41 18.92 3.10
CA ARG A 192 5.05 19.62 1.86
C ARG A 192 6.06 20.75 1.63
N LEU A 193 6.53 20.92 0.40
CA LEU A 193 7.33 22.07 0.03
C LEU A 193 6.43 23.16 -0.55
N ASN A 194 6.55 24.38 -0.06
CA ASN A 194 5.91 25.50 -0.74
C ASN A 194 6.62 25.79 -2.09
N HIS A 195 6.02 26.59 -2.96
CA HIS A 195 6.59 26.87 -4.28
C HIS A 195 7.99 27.50 -4.23
N GLN A 196 8.32 28.31 -3.22
CA GLN A 196 9.65 28.91 -3.08
C GLN A 196 10.71 27.89 -2.65
N GLU A 197 10.37 27.00 -1.72
CA GLU A 197 11.22 25.90 -1.27
C GLU A 197 11.44 24.88 -2.38
N PHE A 198 10.39 24.57 -3.15
CA PHE A 198 10.47 23.68 -4.29
C PHE A 198 11.34 24.29 -5.41
N LYS A 199 11.17 25.58 -5.75
CA LYS A 199 12.09 26.29 -6.67
C LYS A 199 13.54 26.23 -6.21
N SER A 200 13.78 26.46 -4.93
CA SER A 200 15.12 26.44 -4.34
C SER A 200 15.74 25.03 -4.41
N CYS A 201 14.95 23.99 -4.11
CA CYS A 201 15.35 22.60 -4.23
C CYS A 201 15.72 22.24 -5.67
N LEU A 202 14.90 22.65 -6.63
CA LEU A 202 15.16 22.42 -8.05
C LEU A 202 16.46 23.09 -8.51
N ARG A 203 16.75 24.32 -8.09
CA ARG A 203 18.03 24.99 -8.42
C ARG A 203 19.23 24.28 -7.81
N SER A 204 19.13 23.80 -6.57
CA SER A 204 20.22 23.04 -5.92
C SER A 204 20.48 21.67 -6.55
N LEU A 205 19.48 21.09 -7.22
CA LEU A 205 19.60 19.91 -8.07
C LEU A 205 20.20 20.20 -9.45
N GLY A 206 20.54 21.46 -9.75
CA GLY A 206 21.14 21.89 -11.01
C GLY A 206 20.14 22.33 -12.09
N TYR A 207 18.87 22.56 -11.74
CA TYR A 207 17.90 23.09 -12.69
C TYR A 207 18.03 24.61 -12.81
N ASP A 208 18.41 25.06 -14.00
CA ASP A 208 18.59 26.47 -14.31
C ASP A 208 17.22 27.11 -14.62
N LEU A 209 16.45 27.40 -13.57
CA LEU A 209 15.19 28.13 -13.68
C LEU A 209 15.47 29.61 -13.91
N PRO A 210 14.95 30.23 -14.99
CA PRO A 210 15.20 31.63 -15.31
C PRO A 210 14.88 32.54 -14.12
N MET A 211 15.71 33.56 -13.90
CA MET A 211 15.43 34.55 -12.86
C MET A 211 14.28 35.44 -13.30
N VAL A 212 13.09 35.12 -12.81
CA VAL A 212 11.87 35.93 -12.96
C VAL A 212 11.70 36.80 -11.70
N GLU A 213 11.18 38.04 -11.86
CA GLU A 213 10.94 38.95 -10.74
C GLU A 213 9.95 38.36 -9.71
N GLU A 214 10.14 38.73 -8.44
CA GLU A 214 9.38 38.19 -7.31
C GLU A 214 7.88 38.56 -7.43
N GLY A 215 7.07 37.64 -7.96
CA GLY A 215 5.63 37.82 -8.17
C GLY A 215 5.14 37.53 -9.59
N GLU A 216 6.04 37.37 -10.56
CA GLU A 216 5.66 37.00 -11.92
C GLU A 216 5.60 35.46 -12.11
N PRO A 217 4.60 34.95 -12.86
CA PRO A 217 4.47 33.53 -13.12
C PRO A 217 5.61 33.06 -14.03
N ASP A 218 6.48 32.22 -13.48
CA ASP A 218 7.55 31.56 -14.21
C ASP A 218 6.96 30.44 -15.08
N PRO A 219 6.91 30.58 -16.41
CA PRO A 219 6.22 29.64 -17.29
C PRO A 219 6.85 28.24 -17.28
N GLU A 220 8.16 28.14 -17.01
CA GLU A 220 8.87 26.86 -16.95
C GLU A 220 8.60 26.16 -15.63
N PHE A 221 8.60 26.91 -14.52
CA PHE A 221 8.18 26.39 -13.23
C PHE A 221 6.69 26.00 -13.20
N GLU A 222 5.83 26.79 -13.84
CA GLU A 222 4.39 26.50 -13.98
C GLU A 222 4.14 25.26 -14.85
N ALA A 223 4.95 25.03 -15.88
CA ALA A 223 4.94 23.80 -16.65
C ALA A 223 5.37 22.59 -15.82
N ILE A 224 6.40 22.74 -14.96
CA ILE A 224 6.83 21.70 -14.02
C ILE A 224 5.73 21.39 -13.00
N LEU A 225 5.10 22.40 -12.40
CA LEU A 225 3.94 22.23 -11.51
C LEU A 225 2.76 21.59 -12.24
N GLY A 226 2.51 22.00 -13.48
CA GLY A 226 1.52 21.40 -14.37
C GLY A 226 1.80 19.91 -14.59
N HIS A 227 3.05 19.52 -14.83
CA HIS A 227 3.46 18.13 -15.00
C HIS A 227 3.32 17.31 -13.71
N CYS A 228 3.62 17.93 -12.57
CA CYS A 228 3.42 17.38 -11.23
C CYS A 228 1.93 17.07 -10.96
N GLY A 229 1.03 17.97 -11.37
CA GLY A 229 -0.42 17.85 -11.16
C GLY A 229 -1.17 17.03 -12.24
N SER A 230 -0.71 17.01 -13.49
CA SER A 230 -1.43 16.41 -14.63
C SER A 230 -1.22 14.90 -14.79
N LYS A 231 -0.10 14.34 -14.32
CA LYS A 231 0.10 12.88 -14.28
C LYS A 231 -0.76 12.17 -13.23
N GLN A 232 -1.52 12.89 -12.40
CA GLN A 232 -2.54 12.30 -11.53
C GLN A 232 -3.63 11.55 -12.32
N VAL A 233 -3.84 11.90 -13.60
CA VAL A 233 -4.77 11.22 -14.51
C VAL A 233 -4.12 10.01 -15.20
N SER A 234 -2.87 10.15 -15.67
CA SER A 234 -2.18 9.06 -16.39
C SER A 234 -1.70 7.93 -15.47
N LEU A 235 -1.33 8.17 -14.21
CA LEU A 235 -1.07 7.10 -13.25
C LEU A 235 -2.35 6.37 -12.79
N ARG A 236 -3.53 6.96 -12.96
CA ARG A 236 -4.81 6.26 -12.75
C ARG A 236 -5.23 5.43 -13.96
N GLU A 237 -4.99 5.92 -15.17
CA GLU A 237 -5.33 5.23 -16.43
C GLU A 237 -4.31 4.15 -16.82
N ALA A 238 -3.00 4.38 -16.61
CA ALA A 238 -1.94 3.41 -16.89
C ALA A 238 -1.86 2.26 -15.87
N VAL A 239 -2.48 2.42 -14.69
CA VAL A 239 -2.58 1.38 -13.65
C VAL A 239 -3.84 0.53 -13.80
N GLY A 240 -4.65 0.72 -14.86
CA GLY A 240 -5.77 -0.18 -15.16
C GLY A 240 -6.78 -0.31 -14.02
N LEU A 241 -7.04 0.75 -13.27
CA LEU A 241 -8.11 0.83 -12.29
C LEU A 241 -9.47 1.00 -12.99
N ALA A 242 -9.87 0.03 -13.82
CA ALA A 242 -11.26 -0.12 -14.22
C ALA A 242 -11.95 -1.08 -13.24
N LEU A 243 -12.53 -0.54 -12.16
CA LEU A 243 -13.66 -1.22 -11.52
C LEU A 243 -14.79 -1.28 -12.56
N PRO A 244 -15.50 -2.42 -12.72
CA PRO A 244 -16.67 -2.44 -13.60
C PRO A 244 -17.78 -1.62 -12.92
N THR A 245 -18.08 -0.44 -13.46
CA THR A 245 -19.23 0.37 -13.04
C THR A 245 -20.51 -0.17 -13.70
N PRO A 246 -21.64 -0.26 -12.97
CA PRO A 246 -22.93 -0.60 -13.56
C PRO A 246 -23.43 0.55 -14.46
N PRO A 247 -24.25 0.26 -15.49
CA PRO A 247 -24.59 1.23 -16.52
C PRO A 247 -25.75 2.11 -16.02
N SER A 248 -25.43 3.30 -15.50
CA SER A 248 -26.32 4.48 -15.47
C SER A 248 -25.60 5.62 -14.76
N CYS A 249 -24.89 6.48 -15.50
CA CYS A 249 -24.75 7.91 -15.19
C CYS A 249 -23.93 8.60 -16.27
N SER A 250 -24.59 9.46 -17.01
CA SER A 250 -24.03 10.26 -18.10
C SER A 250 -23.06 11.33 -17.60
N LEU A 251 -21.92 11.44 -18.30
CA LEU A 251 -21.18 12.66 -18.63
C LEU A 251 -21.10 13.78 -17.56
N HIS A 252 -20.11 13.70 -16.68
CA HIS A 252 -19.42 14.89 -16.19
C HIS A 252 -17.98 14.54 -15.82
N LEU A 253 -17.00 15.11 -16.55
CA LEU A 253 -15.59 15.06 -16.15
C LEU A 253 -15.45 15.69 -14.75
N PRO A 254 -14.68 15.11 -13.82
CA PRO A 254 -14.37 15.77 -12.56
C PRO A 254 -13.48 17.00 -12.81
N PRO A 255 -13.62 18.09 -12.03
CA PRO A 255 -12.77 19.28 -12.16
C PRO A 255 -11.31 18.95 -11.78
N PRO A 256 -10.31 19.68 -12.32
CA PRO A 256 -8.91 19.48 -11.96
C PRO A 256 -8.67 19.71 -10.45
N PRO A 257 -7.72 18.98 -9.84
CA PRO A 257 -7.40 19.13 -8.42
C PRO A 257 -6.92 20.56 -8.11
N PRO A 258 -7.18 21.07 -6.89
CA PRO A 258 -6.80 22.42 -6.51
C PRO A 258 -5.27 22.57 -6.51
N ARG A 259 -4.80 23.71 -7.01
CA ARG A 259 -3.40 24.14 -6.94
C ARG A 259 -3.16 24.73 -5.55
N ASP A 260 -2.91 23.87 -4.58
CA ASP A 260 -2.82 24.24 -3.15
C ASP A 260 -1.59 25.10 -2.79
N GLY A 261 -0.76 25.49 -3.77
CA GLY A 261 0.46 26.26 -3.54
C GLY A 261 1.61 25.45 -2.91
N HIS A 262 1.43 24.13 -2.78
CA HIS A 262 2.35 23.22 -2.09
C HIS A 262 2.54 21.94 -2.90
N VAL A 263 3.74 21.39 -2.87
CA VAL A 263 4.14 20.13 -3.50
C VAL A 263 4.43 19.11 -2.40
N SER A 264 3.67 18.02 -2.39
CA SER A 264 3.87 16.91 -1.44
C SER A 264 5.09 16.07 -1.79
N LEU A 265 5.60 15.30 -0.82
CA LEU A 265 6.70 14.35 -1.07
C LEU A 265 6.36 13.36 -2.20
N GLN A 266 5.11 12.94 -2.31
CA GLN A 266 4.67 12.02 -3.36
C GLN A 266 4.76 12.65 -4.76
N GLU A 267 4.34 13.90 -4.90
CA GLU A 267 4.41 14.67 -6.15
C GLU A 267 5.85 14.98 -6.54
N TYR A 268 6.67 15.40 -5.56
CA TYR A 268 8.10 15.62 -5.73
C TYR A 268 8.83 14.35 -6.20
N MET A 269 8.61 13.22 -5.52
CA MET A 269 9.24 11.95 -5.87
C MET A 269 8.80 11.51 -7.26
N ALA A 270 7.51 11.61 -7.59
CA ALA A 270 7.00 11.27 -8.92
C ALA A 270 7.65 12.13 -10.02
N PHE A 271 7.84 13.43 -9.78
CA PHE A 271 8.54 14.31 -10.71
C PHE A 271 10.01 13.93 -10.88
N MET A 272 10.76 13.79 -9.78
CA MET A 272 12.18 13.43 -9.80
C MET A 272 12.42 12.08 -10.47
N ILE A 273 11.60 11.09 -10.13
CA ILE A 273 11.58 9.78 -10.78
C ILE A 273 11.27 9.90 -12.27
N SER A 274 10.21 10.62 -12.63
CA SER A 274 9.83 10.75 -14.03
C SER A 274 10.91 11.41 -14.87
N ARG A 275 11.75 12.24 -14.26
CA ARG A 275 12.84 12.93 -14.93
C ARG A 275 14.14 12.12 -14.98
N GLU A 276 14.47 11.40 -13.91
CA GLU A 276 15.63 10.51 -13.85
C GLU A 276 15.44 9.29 -14.78
N THR A 277 14.19 8.81 -14.91
CA THR A 277 13.78 7.75 -15.88
C THR A 277 13.72 8.23 -17.32
N GLU A 278 13.78 9.53 -17.54
CA GLU A 278 13.61 10.20 -18.81
C GLU A 278 14.95 10.43 -19.54
N ASN A 279 15.98 9.64 -19.22
CA ASN A 279 17.15 9.53 -20.05
C ASN A 279 16.87 8.53 -21.19
N VAL A 280 16.76 9.10 -22.40
CA VAL A 280 16.40 8.54 -23.71
C VAL A 280 14.91 8.64 -24.04
N LYS A 281 14.49 9.82 -24.53
CA LYS A 281 13.08 10.16 -24.82
C LYS A 281 12.64 9.96 -26.25
N SER A 282 13.54 9.62 -27.16
CA SER A 282 13.19 9.50 -28.56
C SER A 282 14.13 8.54 -29.27
N SER A 283 13.58 7.77 -30.21
CA SER A 283 14.37 7.05 -31.22
C SER A 283 15.42 7.95 -31.87
N GLU A 284 15.15 9.26 -31.98
CA GLU A 284 16.07 10.24 -32.57
C GLU A 284 17.34 10.47 -31.72
N GLU A 285 17.25 10.39 -30.38
CA GLU A 285 18.40 10.55 -29.49
C GLU A 285 19.33 9.33 -29.56
N ILE A 286 18.76 8.12 -29.59
CA ILE A 286 19.53 6.89 -29.79
C ILE A 286 20.16 6.86 -31.19
N GLU A 287 19.40 7.25 -32.22
CA GLU A 287 19.92 7.35 -33.58
C GLU A 287 21.04 8.38 -33.70
N SER A 288 20.94 9.51 -32.99
CA SER A 288 22.00 10.53 -32.92
C SER A 288 23.26 10.01 -32.22
N ALA A 289 23.10 9.27 -31.12
CA ALA A 289 24.21 8.64 -30.42
C ALA A 289 24.94 7.62 -31.31
N PHE A 290 24.22 6.72 -31.99
CA PHE A 290 24.84 5.79 -32.94
C PHE A 290 25.46 6.50 -34.16
N ARG A 291 24.85 7.59 -34.63
CA ARG A 291 25.44 8.44 -35.68
C ARG A 291 26.75 9.08 -35.24
N ALA A 292 26.90 9.43 -33.97
CA ALA A 292 28.14 9.96 -33.41
C ALA A 292 29.23 8.88 -33.24
N LEU A 293 28.84 7.61 -33.05
CA LEU A 293 29.77 6.47 -33.04
C LEU A 293 30.27 6.09 -34.44
N SER A 294 29.47 6.41 -35.48
CA SER A 294 29.82 6.14 -36.87
C SER A 294 30.76 7.21 -37.43
N SER A 295 31.94 6.79 -37.86
CA SER A 295 32.90 7.67 -38.52
C SER A 295 32.29 8.24 -39.83
N GLU A 296 32.27 9.57 -39.95
CA GLU A 296 31.69 10.33 -41.08
C GLU A 296 30.15 10.40 -41.12
N GLY A 297 29.45 10.08 -40.03
CA GLY A 297 27.99 10.28 -39.91
C GLY A 297 27.18 9.39 -40.85
N LYS A 298 27.69 8.19 -41.14
CA LYS A 298 27.07 7.21 -42.03
C LYS A 298 25.78 6.66 -41.40
N PRO A 299 24.80 6.23 -42.21
CA PRO A 299 23.53 5.67 -41.71
C PRO A 299 23.66 4.24 -41.14
N TYR A 300 24.88 3.80 -40.83
CA TYR A 300 25.18 2.47 -40.27
C TYR A 300 26.37 2.57 -39.32
N VAL A 301 26.53 1.58 -38.45
CA VAL A 301 27.67 1.46 -37.52
C VAL A 301 28.40 0.14 -37.76
N THR A 302 29.72 0.14 -37.70
CA THR A 302 30.51 -1.09 -37.88
C THR A 302 30.71 -1.86 -36.58
N LYS A 303 30.99 -3.16 -36.70
CA LYS A 303 31.33 -4.00 -35.55
C LYS A 303 32.46 -3.36 -34.72
N GLU A 304 33.52 -2.93 -35.40
CA GLU A 304 34.70 -2.34 -34.78
C GLU A 304 34.38 -1.04 -34.03
N GLU A 305 33.53 -0.17 -34.60
CA GLU A 305 33.09 1.08 -33.96
C GLU A 305 32.27 0.82 -32.69
N LEU A 306 31.44 -0.24 -32.66
CA LEU A 306 30.69 -0.63 -31.46
C LEU A 306 31.63 -1.10 -30.33
N TYR A 307 32.59 -1.99 -30.61
CA TYR A 307 33.53 -2.46 -29.57
C TYR A 307 34.55 -1.40 -29.13
N GLN A 308 34.78 -0.35 -29.93
CA GLN A 308 35.67 0.75 -29.55
C GLN A 308 34.99 1.76 -28.62
N ASN A 309 33.67 1.96 -28.76
CA ASN A 309 32.96 3.02 -28.05
C ASN A 309 31.98 2.51 -26.99
N LEU A 310 31.68 1.22 -26.96
CA LEU A 310 30.79 0.59 -25.98
C LEU A 310 31.54 -0.50 -25.19
N THR A 311 31.00 -0.88 -24.03
CA THR A 311 31.52 -2.05 -23.31
C THR A 311 31.29 -3.33 -24.13
N ARG A 312 32.09 -4.36 -23.88
CA ARG A 312 32.04 -5.61 -24.64
C ARG A 312 30.64 -6.23 -24.67
N GLU A 313 29.95 -6.24 -23.54
CA GLU A 313 28.59 -6.78 -23.41
C GLU A 313 27.55 -5.95 -24.19
N GLN A 314 27.66 -4.63 -24.17
CA GLN A 314 26.78 -3.73 -24.95
C GLN A 314 27.01 -3.89 -26.47
N ALA A 315 28.26 -4.01 -26.90
CA ALA A 315 28.61 -4.25 -28.29
C ALA A 315 28.12 -5.64 -28.77
N ASP A 316 28.30 -6.69 -27.96
CA ASP A 316 27.79 -8.04 -28.24
C ASP A 316 26.25 -8.04 -28.36
N TYR A 317 25.56 -7.28 -27.51
CA TYR A 317 24.12 -7.11 -27.57
C TYR A 317 23.67 -6.42 -28.86
N CYS A 318 24.31 -5.31 -29.24
CA CYS A 318 23.99 -4.59 -30.47
C CYS A 318 24.22 -5.47 -31.71
N VAL A 319 25.35 -6.18 -31.78
CA VAL A 319 25.69 -7.06 -32.91
C VAL A 319 24.72 -8.24 -33.06
N SER A 320 24.16 -8.74 -31.96
CA SER A 320 23.21 -9.87 -31.98
C SER A 320 21.78 -9.45 -32.31
N HIS A 321 21.41 -8.18 -32.13
CA HIS A 321 20.04 -7.69 -32.31
C HIS A 321 19.87 -6.74 -33.50
N MET A 322 20.95 -6.16 -34.03
CA MET A 322 20.91 -5.33 -35.24
C MET A 322 21.03 -6.18 -36.50
N LYS A 323 20.30 -5.80 -37.55
CA LYS A 323 20.44 -6.41 -38.86
C LYS A 323 21.66 -5.85 -39.60
N PRO A 324 22.30 -6.66 -40.48
CA PRO A 324 23.33 -6.14 -41.38
C PRO A 324 22.77 -5.04 -42.28
N TYR A 325 23.55 -3.98 -42.49
CA TYR A 325 23.16 -2.86 -43.34
C TYR A 325 23.17 -3.27 -44.82
N VAL A 326 22.10 -2.90 -45.53
CA VAL A 326 21.94 -3.13 -46.97
C VAL A 326 22.02 -1.79 -47.71
N ASP A 327 22.93 -1.68 -48.66
CA ASP A 327 23.05 -0.46 -49.47
C ASP A 327 21.84 -0.28 -50.42
N GLY A 328 21.66 0.92 -50.97
CA GLY A 328 20.60 1.20 -51.95
C GLY A 328 20.69 0.41 -53.27
N LYS A 329 21.67 -0.49 -53.42
CA LYS A 329 21.84 -1.42 -54.54
C LYS A 329 21.59 -2.88 -54.14
N GLY A 330 21.10 -3.13 -52.93
CA GLY A 330 20.76 -4.46 -52.42
C GLY A 330 21.96 -5.30 -52.01
N ARG A 331 23.12 -4.68 -51.75
CA ARG A 331 24.32 -5.39 -51.27
C ARG A 331 24.43 -5.28 -49.76
N GLU A 332 24.49 -6.44 -49.11
CA GLU A 332 24.72 -6.54 -47.68
C GLU A 332 26.20 -6.26 -47.36
N LEU A 333 26.45 -5.42 -46.37
CA LEU A 333 27.78 -5.20 -45.80
C LEU A 333 27.89 -6.01 -44.50
N PRO A 334 28.62 -7.14 -44.48
CA PRO A 334 28.61 -8.09 -43.34
C PRO A 334 29.14 -7.53 -42.02
N THR A 335 29.89 -6.42 -42.06
CA THR A 335 30.51 -5.80 -40.88
C THR A 335 29.82 -4.50 -40.47
N ALA A 336 28.74 -4.10 -41.17
CA ALA A 336 27.98 -2.89 -40.91
C ALA A 336 26.56 -3.25 -40.47
N PHE A 337 26.03 -2.51 -39.49
CA PHE A 337 24.74 -2.76 -38.87
C PHE A 337 23.82 -1.54 -39.00
N ASP A 338 22.55 -1.80 -39.28
CA ASP A 338 21.52 -0.77 -39.39
C ASP A 338 20.97 -0.45 -38.00
N TYR A 339 21.46 0.64 -37.42
CA TYR A 339 20.99 1.10 -36.12
C TYR A 339 19.63 1.82 -36.20
N VAL A 340 19.20 2.32 -37.38
CA VAL A 340 17.94 3.06 -37.56
C VAL A 340 16.76 2.10 -37.58
N GLU A 341 16.89 0.96 -38.23
CA GLU A 341 15.87 -0.09 -38.17
C GLU A 341 15.79 -0.69 -36.76
N PHE A 342 16.94 -0.87 -36.11
CA PHE A 342 17.02 -1.36 -34.74
C PHE A 342 16.36 -0.40 -33.74
N THR A 343 16.67 0.90 -33.76
CA THR A 343 16.01 1.89 -32.89
C THR A 343 14.52 1.91 -33.13
N ARG A 344 14.07 1.95 -34.38
CA ARG A 344 12.63 1.90 -34.70
C ARG A 344 11.95 0.65 -34.15
N SER A 345 12.61 -0.51 -34.21
CA SER A 345 12.06 -1.76 -33.67
C SER A 345 11.90 -1.76 -32.14
N LEU A 346 12.69 -0.96 -31.42
CA LEU A 346 12.64 -0.84 -29.96
C LEU A 346 11.54 0.11 -29.47
N PHE A 347 11.16 1.12 -30.27
CA PHE A 347 10.15 2.12 -29.89
C PHE A 347 8.76 1.88 -30.49
N VAL A 348 8.55 0.80 -31.26
CA VAL A 348 7.22 0.36 -31.74
C VAL A 348 6.64 -0.64 -30.73
N ASN A 349 6.11 -0.12 -29.62
CA ASN A 349 5.10 -0.76 -28.77
C ASN A 349 4.29 0.29 -28.02
#